data_AF-A0A6I9N0J0-F1
#
_entry.id   AF-A0A6I9N0J0-F1
#
_cell.length_a   1.000
_cell.length_b   1.000
_cell.length_c   1.000
_cell.angle_alpha   90.00
_cell.angle_beta   90.00
_cell.angle_gamma   90.00
#
_symmetry.space_group_name_H-M   'P 1'
#
loop_
_entity.id
_entity.type
_entity.pdbx_description
1 polymer ?
#
loop_
_entity_poly.entity_id
_entity_poly.type
_entity_poly.pdbx_seq_one_letter_code
_entity_poly.pdbx_strand_id
1 'polypeptide(L)'
;CPGGLEAPCGNHGDCYDGMSGSGRCKCHEGFIGKACELCAVGHYGPNCTACSCGLQGRCDTGIQGSGQCVCKPGWKGEHCEIDIGSIPEECLQCPAQADCVPGVGCQCKPGFQGNGTFCDPEPPPDLCAEYNGGCHQNADCNQTGLIVNCTCTSGYQGDGYSCEPINRCIEENGGCSDFASCKFTGPNERQCECLPGYVGNGVQCLEKMVSPVDRCLEDNGDCDPVATCKDLHYHANTAGVFHLRSPDGKYKMNFSQADAACRAEGAVLASFKQLGDAQQLGMHLCVAGWMEGGKVGYPTRFPSVKCGDNHVGLVIYKEPVDQSSMYDAYCFRLKDVSCVCPADYIGNGDFCNGVLTSVLASYSNFSIFYKLLLDYSGSSTEGKQLVDFMSHRKSEVTLFVPHNAGFAPNQTLSGRDLEYHISANHSRRPFKDLKHQEVIVSRLGFNLNVTYGKNESFKLVNKRLLVGWDIPAVNGIIHIIESPLTAPPAPVSYNGLSQSCHHAARFFIGVHSPK
;
A
#
# COMPACT_ATOMS: atom_id res chain seq x y z
N CYS A 1 2.10 -60.57 32.46
CA CYS A 1 3.52 -60.86 32.22
C CYS A 1 3.82 -60.78 30.73
N PRO A 2 5.11 -60.65 30.34
CA PRO A 2 5.55 -60.82 28.96
C PRO A 2 4.98 -62.11 28.33
N GLY A 3 4.67 -62.09 27.03
CA GLY A 3 4.04 -63.23 26.33
C GLY A 3 2.50 -63.30 26.41
N GLY A 4 1.86 -62.37 27.13
CA GLY A 4 0.40 -62.24 27.15
C GLY A 4 -0.33 -63.36 27.89
N LEU A 5 -1.62 -63.53 27.60
CA LEU A 5 -2.47 -64.57 28.22
C LEU A 5 -2.24 -65.96 27.61
N GLU A 6 -1.74 -66.03 26.37
CA GLU A 6 -1.59 -67.29 25.64
C GLU A 6 -0.29 -68.02 25.97
N ALA A 7 0.78 -67.28 26.30
CA ALA A 7 2.08 -67.84 26.65
C ALA A 7 2.78 -66.98 27.72
N PRO A 8 2.24 -66.87 28.94
CA PRO A 8 2.85 -66.08 30.00
C PRO A 8 4.28 -66.58 30.26
N CYS A 9 5.24 -65.66 30.25
CA CYS A 9 6.67 -65.96 30.38
C CYS A 9 7.17 -66.99 29.34
N GLY A 10 6.62 -66.93 28.13
CA GLY A 10 6.99 -67.80 27.01
C GLY A 10 6.67 -69.28 27.23
N ASN A 11 5.88 -69.64 28.25
CA ASN A 11 5.72 -71.01 28.76
C ASN A 11 7.00 -71.64 29.35
N HIS A 12 8.03 -70.82 29.60
CA HIS A 12 9.33 -71.25 30.13
C HIS A 12 9.63 -70.63 31.50
N GLY A 13 8.60 -70.15 32.20
CA GLY A 13 8.74 -69.61 33.55
C GLY A 13 7.41 -69.38 34.25
N ASP A 14 7.49 -69.15 35.56
CA ASP A 14 6.36 -68.78 36.41
C ASP A 14 6.16 -67.26 36.41
N CYS A 15 4.93 -66.82 36.14
CA CYS A 15 4.57 -65.41 36.14
C CYS A 15 4.12 -64.95 37.54
N TYR A 16 4.66 -63.84 38.05
CA TYR A 16 4.13 -63.16 39.22
C TYR A 16 2.96 -62.25 38.84
N ASP A 17 1.78 -62.85 38.64
CA ASP A 17 0.52 -62.22 38.26
C ASP A 17 -0.34 -61.78 39.47
N GLY A 18 -1.58 -61.35 39.21
CA GLY A 18 -2.51 -60.81 40.19
C GLY A 18 -2.48 -59.27 40.32
N MET A 19 -3.45 -58.70 41.07
CA MET A 19 -3.62 -57.24 41.21
C MET A 19 -2.44 -56.55 41.94
N SER A 20 -1.70 -57.29 42.76
CA SER A 20 -0.48 -56.84 43.44
C SER A 20 0.80 -57.45 42.84
N GLY A 21 0.68 -58.20 41.74
CA GLY A 21 1.80 -58.83 41.06
C GLY A 21 2.67 -57.82 40.33
N SER A 22 3.98 -58.06 40.29
CA SER A 22 4.92 -57.18 39.59
C SER A 22 4.97 -57.41 38.08
N GLY A 23 4.33 -58.47 37.58
CA GLY A 23 4.38 -58.86 36.18
C GLY A 23 5.73 -59.43 35.73
N ARG A 24 6.66 -59.71 36.66
CA ARG A 24 7.97 -60.32 36.40
C ARG A 24 7.85 -61.83 36.23
N CYS A 25 8.73 -62.39 35.41
CA CYS A 25 8.86 -63.83 35.19
C CYS A 25 9.99 -64.43 36.04
N LYS A 26 9.75 -65.62 36.58
CA LYS A 26 10.76 -66.49 37.18
C LYS A 26 11.01 -67.67 36.23
N CYS A 27 12.15 -67.66 35.54
CA CYS A 27 12.43 -68.64 34.48
C CYS A 27 12.76 -70.03 35.03
N HIS A 28 12.37 -71.04 34.26
CA HIS A 28 12.74 -72.44 34.47
C HIS A 28 14.25 -72.64 34.22
N GLU A 29 14.79 -73.76 34.71
CA GLU A 29 16.21 -74.08 34.56
C GLU A 29 16.64 -74.09 33.09
N GLY A 30 17.80 -73.49 32.81
CA GLY A 30 18.30 -73.33 31.45
C GLY A 30 17.74 -72.11 30.70
N PHE A 31 16.68 -71.45 31.19
CA PHE A 31 16.11 -70.24 30.58
C PHE A 31 16.46 -68.98 31.37
N ILE A 32 16.72 -67.89 30.65
CA ILE A 32 17.00 -66.55 31.17
C ILE A 32 16.28 -65.48 30.33
N GLY A 33 16.33 -64.22 30.77
CA GLY A 33 15.66 -63.11 30.09
C GLY A 33 14.49 -62.55 30.89
N LYS A 34 13.84 -61.50 30.38
CA LYS A 34 12.71 -60.86 31.09
C LYS A 34 11.41 -61.62 30.88
N ALA A 35 11.31 -62.33 29.77
CA ALA A 35 10.19 -63.16 29.34
C ALA A 35 10.54 -64.67 29.31
N CYS A 36 11.72 -65.06 29.79
CA CYS A 36 12.26 -66.42 29.70
C CYS A 36 12.48 -66.89 28.26
N GLU A 37 12.90 -65.96 27.42
CA GLU A 37 13.02 -66.09 25.97
C GLU A 37 14.44 -66.48 25.49
N LEU A 38 15.42 -66.51 26.38
CA LEU A 38 16.82 -66.81 26.06
C LEU A 38 17.30 -68.06 26.80
N CYS A 39 18.27 -68.77 26.24
CA CYS A 39 18.96 -69.85 26.95
C CYS A 39 20.12 -69.33 27.79
N ALA A 40 20.33 -69.92 28.96
CA ALA A 40 21.53 -69.75 29.76
C ALA A 40 22.77 -70.22 28.99
N VAL A 41 23.94 -69.66 29.33
CA VAL A 41 25.22 -70.07 28.71
C VAL A 41 25.40 -71.58 28.87
N GLY A 42 25.77 -72.24 27.77
CA GLY A 42 25.93 -73.70 27.73
C GLY A 42 24.63 -74.48 27.52
N HIS A 43 23.53 -73.83 27.10
CA HIS A 43 22.28 -74.48 26.73
C HIS A 43 21.84 -74.09 25.31
N TYR A 44 21.10 -74.96 24.62
CA TYR A 44 20.72 -74.77 23.21
C TYR A 44 19.31 -75.29 22.87
N GLY A 45 18.80 -74.83 21.73
CA GLY A 45 17.52 -75.25 21.16
C GLY A 45 16.29 -74.69 21.88
N PRO A 46 15.07 -74.99 21.38
CA PRO A 46 13.82 -74.39 21.87
C PRO A 46 13.48 -74.76 23.32
N ASN A 47 14.08 -75.84 23.84
CA ASN A 47 13.90 -76.28 25.21
C ASN A 47 15.10 -75.93 26.11
N CYS A 48 16.06 -75.14 25.62
CA CYS A 48 17.31 -74.82 26.30
C CYS A 48 17.95 -76.03 26.98
N THR A 49 18.26 -77.06 26.17
CA THR A 49 18.91 -78.30 26.63
C THR A 49 20.38 -78.04 26.92
N ALA A 50 20.91 -78.62 28.01
CA ALA A 50 22.32 -78.46 28.39
C ALA A 50 23.26 -79.08 27.33
N CYS A 51 24.34 -78.37 27.03
CA CYS A 51 25.37 -78.82 26.10
C CYS A 51 26.26 -79.90 26.72
N SER A 52 26.62 -80.90 25.91
CA SER A 52 27.43 -82.05 26.33
C SER A 52 28.87 -82.03 25.81
N CYS A 53 29.38 -80.88 25.36
CA CYS A 53 30.76 -80.76 24.87
C CYS A 53 31.78 -80.93 26.01
N GLY A 54 32.88 -81.64 25.75
CA GLY A 54 34.03 -81.73 26.65
C GLY A 54 34.70 -80.37 26.87
N LEU A 55 35.58 -80.28 27.88
CA LEU A 55 36.25 -79.03 28.30
C LEU A 55 37.06 -78.32 27.18
N GLN A 56 37.34 -79.02 26.09
CA GLN A 56 38.07 -78.52 24.92
C GLN A 56 37.17 -78.20 23.73
N GLY A 57 35.85 -78.19 23.90
CA GLY A 57 34.88 -77.78 22.89
C GLY A 57 33.99 -76.64 23.38
N ARG A 58 33.47 -75.86 22.42
CA ARG A 58 32.41 -74.87 22.63
C ARG A 58 31.16 -75.34 21.90
N CYS A 59 30.03 -75.31 22.58
CA CYS A 59 28.74 -75.66 22.01
C CYS A 59 28.13 -74.49 21.21
N ASP A 60 27.36 -74.79 20.17
CA ASP A 60 26.44 -73.86 19.51
C ASP A 60 25.21 -73.60 20.39
N THR A 61 25.33 -72.58 21.26
CA THR A 61 24.36 -72.24 22.31
C THR A 61 23.28 -71.24 21.85
N GLY A 62 22.16 -71.19 22.57
CA GLY A 62 21.06 -70.24 22.34
C GLY A 62 19.78 -70.90 21.84
N ILE A 63 18.68 -70.16 21.78
CA ILE A 63 17.34 -70.71 21.48
C ILE A 63 17.22 -71.31 20.08
N GLN A 64 18.01 -70.80 19.12
CA GLN A 64 18.16 -71.36 17.76
C GLN A 64 19.42 -72.22 17.60
N GLY A 65 20.24 -72.35 18.64
CA GLY A 65 21.46 -73.14 18.60
C GLY A 65 21.17 -74.62 18.38
N SER A 66 22.04 -75.27 17.62
CA SER A 66 21.94 -76.69 17.27
C SER A 66 22.53 -77.62 18.33
N GLY A 67 23.32 -77.09 19.26
CA GLY A 67 24.03 -77.87 20.28
C GLY A 67 25.30 -78.55 19.78
N GLN A 68 25.66 -78.36 18.51
CA GLN A 68 26.87 -78.95 17.94
C GLN A 68 28.14 -78.39 18.61
N CYS A 69 29.12 -79.26 18.84
CA CYS A 69 30.38 -78.91 19.47
C CYS A 69 31.43 -78.49 18.45
N VAL A 70 31.97 -77.29 18.61
CA VAL A 70 33.15 -76.78 17.90
C VAL A 70 34.38 -77.01 18.77
N CYS A 71 35.28 -77.87 18.32
CA CYS A 71 36.45 -78.28 19.09
C CYS A 71 37.60 -77.29 18.97
N LYS A 72 38.36 -77.10 20.07
CA LYS A 72 39.61 -76.35 20.04
C LYS A 72 40.63 -77.04 19.12
N PRO A 73 41.57 -76.28 18.56
CA PRO A 73 42.61 -76.84 17.71
C PRO A 73 43.34 -78.03 18.38
N GLY A 74 43.46 -79.14 17.65
CA GLY A 74 44.03 -80.40 18.16
C GLY A 74 43.04 -81.36 18.80
N TRP A 75 41.72 -81.07 18.80
CA TRP A 75 40.67 -81.94 19.33
C TRP A 75 39.58 -82.23 18.29
N LYS A 76 39.01 -83.44 18.29
CA LYS A 76 37.86 -83.86 17.46
C LYS A 76 36.90 -84.78 18.23
N GLY A 77 35.81 -85.17 17.58
CA GLY A 77 34.73 -85.98 18.16
C GLY A 77 33.44 -85.17 18.31
N GLU A 78 32.30 -85.85 18.40
CA GLU A 78 30.98 -85.21 18.56
C GLU A 78 30.90 -84.33 19.82
N HIS A 79 31.70 -84.66 20.84
CA HIS A 79 31.81 -83.92 22.09
C HIS A 79 33.25 -83.42 22.36
N CYS A 80 34.10 -83.34 21.35
CA CYS A 80 35.49 -82.90 21.47
C CYS A 80 36.35 -83.70 22.47
N GLU A 81 36.13 -85.01 22.52
CA GLU A 81 36.74 -85.94 23.45
C GLU A 81 38.04 -86.60 22.94
N ILE A 82 38.37 -86.44 21.66
CA ILE A 82 39.51 -87.11 21.02
C ILE A 82 40.65 -86.10 20.80
N ASP A 83 41.77 -86.30 21.49
CA ASP A 83 43.03 -85.55 21.29
C ASP A 83 43.78 -86.04 20.04
N ILE A 84 44.16 -85.11 19.16
CA ILE A 84 44.82 -85.36 17.87
C ILE A 84 46.33 -85.07 17.99
N GLY A 85 46.81 -84.51 19.10
CA GLY A 85 48.23 -84.28 19.39
C GLY A 85 48.95 -83.24 18.53
N SER A 86 48.30 -82.68 17.51
CA SER A 86 48.83 -81.59 16.67
C SER A 86 47.70 -80.72 16.11
N ILE A 87 47.97 -79.44 15.91
CA ILE A 87 47.03 -78.48 15.31
C ILE A 87 47.13 -78.58 13.77
N PRO A 88 46.03 -78.76 13.04
CA PRO A 88 46.03 -78.76 11.57
C PRO A 88 46.68 -77.48 11.00
N GLU A 89 47.51 -77.59 9.95
CA GLU A 89 48.24 -76.44 9.38
C GLU A 89 47.31 -75.30 8.96
N GLU A 90 46.14 -75.64 8.41
CA GLU A 90 45.07 -74.71 8.02
C GLU A 90 44.48 -73.88 9.17
N CYS A 91 44.74 -74.25 10.42
CA CYS A 91 44.25 -73.58 11.61
C CYS A 91 45.34 -72.85 12.43
N LEU A 92 46.59 -72.87 11.98
CA LEU A 92 47.70 -72.20 12.66
C LEU A 92 47.58 -70.66 12.65
N GLN A 93 46.76 -70.09 11.76
CA GLN A 93 46.67 -68.64 11.52
C GLN A 93 45.29 -68.04 11.79
N CYS A 94 44.38 -68.73 12.49
CA CYS A 94 43.06 -68.15 12.78
C CYS A 94 43.16 -66.99 13.79
N PRO A 95 42.54 -65.82 13.51
CA PRO A 95 42.49 -64.72 14.46
C PRO A 95 41.63 -65.08 15.68
N ALA A 96 41.77 -64.33 16.78
CA ALA A 96 41.04 -64.59 18.02
C ALA A 96 39.51 -64.54 17.86
N GLN A 97 39.02 -63.85 16.82
CA GLN A 97 37.62 -63.68 16.46
C GLN A 97 37.08 -64.81 15.55
N ALA A 98 37.87 -65.84 15.25
CA ALA A 98 37.47 -67.00 14.46
C ALA A 98 37.64 -68.31 15.25
N ASP A 99 36.79 -69.29 14.96
CA ASP A 99 36.94 -70.68 15.39
C ASP A 99 37.52 -71.51 14.25
N CYS A 100 38.38 -72.48 14.59
CA CYS A 100 38.93 -73.43 13.62
C CYS A 100 37.93 -74.57 13.43
N VAL A 101 37.43 -74.74 12.20
CA VAL A 101 36.55 -75.85 11.83
C VAL A 101 37.33 -76.84 10.95
N PRO A 102 37.56 -78.09 11.40
CA PRO A 102 38.36 -79.07 10.65
C PRO A 102 37.84 -79.29 9.22
N GLY A 103 38.71 -79.17 8.21
CA GLY A 103 38.39 -79.36 6.79
C GLY A 103 37.74 -78.15 6.10
N VAL A 104 37.42 -77.08 6.85
CA VAL A 104 36.90 -75.80 6.32
C VAL A 104 37.89 -74.65 6.56
N GLY A 105 38.66 -74.70 7.65
CA GLY A 105 39.60 -73.66 8.04
C GLY A 105 39.00 -72.70 9.09
N CYS A 106 39.44 -71.44 9.10
CA CYS A 106 38.95 -70.45 10.05
C CYS A 106 37.54 -69.97 9.67
N GLN A 107 36.61 -69.94 10.63
CA GLN A 107 35.29 -69.36 10.46
C GLN A 107 35.04 -68.30 11.54
N CYS A 108 34.55 -67.12 11.17
CA CYS A 108 34.30 -66.06 12.13
C CYS A 108 33.30 -66.52 13.21
N LYS A 109 33.58 -66.13 14.45
CA LYS A 109 32.70 -66.37 15.60
C LYS A 109 31.38 -65.60 15.43
N PRO A 110 30.28 -66.03 16.06
CA PRO A 110 29.02 -65.29 16.06
C PRO A 110 29.21 -63.82 16.45
N GLY A 111 28.60 -62.91 15.69
CA GLY A 111 28.76 -61.46 15.84
C GLY A 111 29.97 -60.87 15.09
N PHE A 112 30.70 -61.68 14.32
CA PHE A 112 31.76 -61.23 13.41
C PHE A 112 31.52 -61.76 11.99
N GLN A 113 31.76 -60.91 11.00
CA GLN A 113 31.66 -61.24 9.58
C GLN A 113 33.02 -61.10 8.89
N GLY A 114 33.19 -61.84 7.80
CA GLY A 114 34.40 -61.78 6.99
C GLY A 114 34.74 -63.13 6.36
N ASN A 115 35.99 -63.30 5.96
CA ASN A 115 36.45 -64.50 5.25
C ASN A 115 37.09 -65.56 6.18
N GLY A 116 36.93 -65.40 7.51
CA GLY A 116 37.45 -66.33 8.51
C GLY A 116 38.89 -66.05 8.96
N THR A 117 39.76 -65.52 8.08
CA THR A 117 41.11 -65.06 8.46
C THR A 117 41.13 -63.57 8.83
N PHE A 118 40.14 -62.82 8.34
CA PHE A 118 39.83 -61.46 8.74
C PHE A 118 38.35 -61.42 9.13
N CYS A 119 38.09 -61.09 10.40
CA CYS A 119 36.76 -61.10 11.00
C CYS A 119 36.51 -59.76 11.70
N ASP A 120 35.64 -58.94 11.12
CA ASP A 120 35.20 -57.67 11.68
C ASP A 120 33.87 -57.85 12.39
N PRO A 121 33.56 -57.04 13.43
CA PRO A 121 32.24 -57.06 14.04
C PRO A 121 31.13 -56.90 13.00
N GLU A 122 30.08 -57.72 13.10
CA GLU A 122 28.89 -57.53 12.28
C GLU A 122 28.27 -56.16 12.56
N PRO A 123 27.84 -55.41 11.52
CA PRO A 123 27.16 -54.15 11.73
C PRO A 123 25.86 -54.40 12.50
N PRO A 124 25.45 -53.46 13.37
CA PRO A 124 24.15 -53.56 14.01
C PRO A 124 23.04 -53.63 12.93
N PRO A 125 21.94 -54.36 13.19
CA PRO A 125 20.80 -54.38 12.29
C PRO A 125 20.28 -52.95 12.08
N ASP A 126 19.91 -52.63 10.84
CA ASP A 126 19.33 -51.34 10.50
C ASP A 126 17.86 -51.29 10.97
N LEU A 127 17.66 -50.76 12.17
CA LEU A 127 16.33 -50.65 12.77
C LEU A 127 15.48 -49.58 12.07
N CYS A 128 16.08 -48.56 11.45
CA CYS A 128 15.34 -47.54 10.72
C CYS A 128 14.77 -48.06 9.39
N ALA A 129 15.42 -49.05 8.76
CA ALA A 129 14.90 -49.70 7.57
C ALA A 129 13.60 -50.50 7.85
N GLU A 130 13.41 -50.97 9.08
CA GLU A 130 12.22 -51.71 9.49
C GLU A 130 11.22 -50.82 10.24
N TYR A 131 10.04 -50.59 9.65
CA TYR A 131 8.98 -49.76 10.23
C TYR A 131 9.46 -48.39 10.74
N ASN A 132 10.42 -47.77 10.04
CA ASN A 132 11.03 -46.48 10.39
C ASN A 132 11.58 -46.43 11.84
N GLY A 133 12.08 -47.56 12.37
CA GLY A 133 12.59 -47.65 13.75
C GLY A 133 11.52 -47.40 14.83
N GLY A 134 10.23 -47.50 14.47
CA GLY A 134 9.11 -47.13 15.35
C GLY A 134 8.84 -45.63 15.44
N CYS A 135 9.55 -44.80 14.65
CA CYS A 135 9.29 -43.37 14.57
C CYS A 135 7.94 -43.06 13.90
N HIS A 136 7.37 -41.91 14.22
CA HIS A 136 6.16 -41.43 13.56
C HIS A 136 6.37 -41.29 12.04
N GLN A 137 5.31 -41.36 11.24
CA GLN A 137 5.39 -41.19 9.77
C GLN A 137 5.92 -39.80 9.34
N ASN A 138 5.77 -38.80 10.22
CA ASN A 138 6.27 -37.43 10.03
C ASN A 138 7.50 -37.17 10.91
N ALA A 139 8.34 -38.19 11.11
CA ALA A 139 9.60 -38.08 11.83
C ALA A 139 10.72 -38.80 11.06
N ASP A 140 11.89 -38.18 11.10
CA ASP A 140 13.12 -38.76 10.59
C ASP A 140 13.70 -39.72 11.63
N CYS A 141 14.03 -40.94 11.19
CA CYS A 141 14.70 -41.94 12.01
C CYS A 141 16.22 -41.83 11.85
N ASN A 142 16.93 -41.72 12.96
CA ASN A 142 18.39 -41.81 13.00
C ASN A 142 18.82 -42.84 14.04
N GLN A 143 19.81 -43.68 13.70
CA GLN A 143 20.29 -44.73 14.59
C GLN A 143 21.78 -44.62 14.87
N THR A 144 22.18 -45.00 16.08
CA THR A 144 23.59 -45.14 16.46
C THR A 144 23.74 -46.44 17.26
N GLY A 145 24.33 -47.47 16.64
CA GLY A 145 24.31 -48.81 17.22
C GLY A 145 22.90 -49.38 17.21
N LEU A 146 22.38 -49.70 18.39
CA LEU A 146 20.99 -50.18 18.60
C LEU A 146 20.06 -49.08 19.13
N ILE A 147 20.54 -47.85 19.28
CA ILE A 147 19.75 -46.73 19.79
C ILE A 147 19.12 -46.00 18.61
N VAL A 148 17.79 -45.94 18.59
CA VAL A 148 17.00 -45.18 17.62
C VAL A 148 16.61 -43.83 18.23
N ASN A 149 16.82 -42.75 17.49
CA ASN A 149 16.36 -41.41 17.80
C ASN A 149 15.43 -40.93 16.69
N CYS A 150 14.22 -40.53 17.07
CA CYS A 150 13.23 -39.99 16.15
C CYS A 150 13.16 -38.47 16.31
N THR A 151 13.10 -37.74 15.20
CA THR A 151 12.92 -36.28 15.22
C THR A 151 11.81 -35.89 14.26
N CYS A 152 10.79 -35.17 14.73
CA CYS A 152 9.70 -34.72 13.85
C CYS A 152 10.25 -33.89 12.68
N THR A 153 9.69 -34.12 11.50
CA THR A 153 10.06 -33.41 10.27
C THR A 153 9.67 -31.93 10.37
N SER A 154 10.27 -31.10 9.51
CA SER A 154 10.00 -29.68 9.47
C SER A 154 8.50 -29.39 9.35
N GLY A 155 7.98 -28.66 10.32
CA GLY A 155 6.58 -28.24 10.40
C GLY A 155 5.70 -29.08 11.32
N TYR A 156 6.27 -30.11 11.95
CA TYR A 156 5.64 -30.90 13.01
C TYR A 156 6.38 -30.70 14.34
N GLN A 157 5.65 -30.90 15.44
CA GLN A 157 6.17 -30.82 16.81
C GLN A 157 5.81 -32.09 17.59
N GLY A 158 6.64 -32.44 18.58
CA GLY A 158 6.45 -33.63 19.39
C GLY A 158 7.78 -34.28 19.77
N ASP A 159 7.73 -35.54 20.16
CA ASP A 159 8.88 -36.31 20.64
C ASP A 159 9.53 -37.20 19.55
N GLY A 160 9.07 -37.10 18.30
CA GLY A 160 9.52 -37.93 17.18
C GLY A 160 8.78 -39.26 17.05
N TYR A 161 8.17 -39.76 18.12
CA TYR A 161 7.30 -40.95 18.12
C TYR A 161 5.83 -40.58 17.93
N SER A 162 5.45 -39.39 18.40
CA SER A 162 4.19 -38.71 18.12
C SER A 162 4.50 -37.32 17.60
N CYS A 163 4.08 -37.02 16.37
CA CYS A 163 4.33 -35.73 15.72
C CYS A 163 3.01 -35.12 15.24
N GLU A 164 2.66 -33.97 15.83
CA GLU A 164 1.49 -33.19 15.48
C GLU A 164 1.89 -31.99 14.61
N PRO A 165 1.05 -31.59 13.64
CA PRO A 165 1.36 -30.45 12.79
C PRO A 165 1.37 -29.16 13.60
N ILE A 166 2.38 -28.32 13.40
CA ILE A 166 2.48 -27.03 14.08
C ILE A 166 1.40 -26.11 13.51
N ASN A 167 0.38 -25.81 14.31
CA ASN A 167 -0.65 -24.86 13.95
C ASN A 167 -0.26 -23.45 14.36
N ARG A 168 0.25 -22.67 13.40
CA ARG A 168 0.67 -21.28 13.62
C ARG A 168 -0.47 -20.36 14.06
N CYS A 169 -1.73 -20.67 13.77
CA CYS A 169 -2.85 -19.78 14.10
C CYS A 169 -3.16 -19.72 15.60
N ILE A 170 -2.63 -20.63 16.41
CA ILE A 170 -2.88 -20.68 17.85
C ILE A 170 -2.16 -19.54 18.58
N GLU A 171 -0.94 -19.22 18.15
CA GLU A 171 -0.11 -18.19 18.76
C GLU A 171 -0.16 -16.91 17.92
N GLU A 172 -0.43 -15.77 18.58
CA GLU A 172 -0.47 -14.43 17.96
C GLU A 172 -1.27 -14.37 16.64
N ASN A 173 -2.38 -15.11 16.54
CA ASN A 173 -3.20 -15.23 15.32
C ASN A 173 -2.37 -15.59 14.07
N GLY A 174 -1.30 -16.37 14.24
CA GLY A 174 -0.36 -16.70 13.18
C GLY A 174 0.36 -15.51 12.55
N GLY A 175 0.45 -14.37 13.24
CA GLY A 175 1.00 -13.13 12.68
C GLY A 175 0.14 -12.52 11.58
N CYS A 176 -1.15 -12.89 11.51
CA CYS A 176 -2.13 -12.18 10.71
C CYS A 176 -2.49 -10.84 11.37
N SER A 177 -3.08 -9.93 10.60
CA SER A 177 -3.61 -8.66 11.14
C SER A 177 -4.65 -8.93 12.25
N ASP A 178 -4.78 -8.00 13.20
CA ASP A 178 -5.89 -7.99 14.16
C ASP A 178 -7.27 -7.93 13.46
N PHE A 179 -7.32 -7.43 12.23
CA PHE A 179 -8.51 -7.40 11.38
C PHE A 179 -8.54 -8.53 10.34
N ALA A 180 -7.88 -9.64 10.63
CA ALA A 180 -7.86 -10.84 9.79
C ALA A 180 -8.11 -12.11 10.59
N SER A 181 -8.69 -13.11 9.93
CA SER A 181 -8.79 -14.48 10.43
C SER A 181 -7.61 -15.30 9.91
N CYS A 182 -6.93 -16.02 10.80
CA CYS A 182 -5.94 -17.01 10.44
C CYS A 182 -6.62 -18.35 10.14
N LYS A 183 -6.31 -18.92 8.97
CA LYS A 183 -6.72 -20.25 8.53
C LYS A 183 -5.52 -21.17 8.50
N PHE A 184 -5.58 -22.25 9.27
CA PHE A 184 -4.57 -23.31 9.22
C PHE A 184 -4.72 -24.09 7.91
N THR A 185 -3.68 -24.06 7.07
CA THR A 185 -3.69 -24.72 5.74
C THR A 185 -2.80 -25.95 5.67
N GLY A 186 -1.88 -26.11 6.63
CA GLY A 186 -0.94 -27.23 6.66
C GLY A 186 0.07 -27.10 7.79
N PRO A 187 0.90 -28.13 8.01
CA PRO A 187 1.92 -28.13 9.06
C PRO A 187 2.83 -26.91 8.92
N ASN A 188 2.83 -26.04 9.93
CA ASN A 188 3.60 -24.81 9.95
C ASN A 188 3.29 -23.85 8.79
N GLU A 189 2.10 -23.97 8.18
CA GLU A 189 1.57 -23.11 7.12
C GLU A 189 0.24 -22.48 7.54
N ARG A 190 -0.04 -21.29 7.01
CA ARG A 190 -1.24 -20.53 7.31
C ARG A 190 -1.63 -19.61 6.17
N GLN A 191 -2.91 -19.29 6.08
CA GLN A 191 -3.44 -18.24 5.22
C GLN A 191 -4.16 -17.21 6.09
N CYS A 192 -3.87 -15.93 5.87
CA CYS A 192 -4.57 -14.83 6.53
C CYS A 192 -5.64 -14.27 5.58
N GLU A 193 -6.86 -14.07 6.08
CA GLU A 193 -7.96 -13.48 5.31
C GLU A 193 -8.54 -12.28 6.08
N CYS A 194 -8.58 -11.11 5.44
CA CYS A 194 -9.15 -9.91 6.06
C CYS A 194 -10.63 -10.11 6.39
N LEU A 195 -11.06 -9.59 7.53
CA LEU A 195 -12.46 -9.62 7.97
C LEU A 195 -13.35 -8.77 7.03
N PRO A 196 -14.67 -9.01 7.03
CA PRO A 196 -15.61 -8.19 6.27
C PRO A 196 -15.46 -6.70 6.58
N GLY A 197 -15.42 -5.88 5.54
CA GLY A 197 -15.16 -4.44 5.67
C GLY A 197 -13.68 -4.07 5.61
N TYR A 198 -12.77 -5.04 5.46
CA TYR A 198 -11.33 -4.81 5.28
C TYR A 198 -10.83 -5.44 3.97
N VAL A 199 -9.73 -4.90 3.44
CA VAL A 199 -9.04 -5.40 2.24
C VAL A 199 -7.53 -5.40 2.46
N GLY A 200 -6.83 -6.33 1.80
CA GLY A 200 -5.38 -6.46 1.89
C GLY A 200 -4.94 -7.92 1.72
N ASN A 201 -3.75 -8.23 2.21
CA ASN A 201 -3.14 -9.56 2.09
C ASN A 201 -3.33 -10.44 3.35
N GLY A 202 -4.16 -10.01 4.29
CA GLY A 202 -4.43 -10.71 5.54
C GLY A 202 -3.40 -10.47 6.66
N VAL A 203 -2.15 -10.16 6.33
CA VAL A 203 -1.15 -9.67 7.30
C VAL A 203 -1.30 -8.17 7.51
N GLN A 204 -1.61 -7.44 6.44
CA GLN A 204 -2.01 -6.05 6.44
C GLN A 204 -3.45 -5.98 5.93
N CYS A 205 -4.37 -5.52 6.77
CA CYS A 205 -5.76 -5.29 6.43
C CYS A 205 -6.11 -3.83 6.70
N LEU A 206 -6.59 -3.15 5.67
CA LEU A 206 -7.05 -1.77 5.71
C LEU A 206 -8.56 -1.74 5.58
N GLU A 207 -9.22 -0.80 6.24
CA GLU A 207 -10.66 -0.59 6.03
C GLU A 207 -10.94 -0.42 4.53
N LYS A 208 -11.98 -1.10 4.06
CA LYS A 208 -12.43 -1.01 2.68
C LYS A 208 -12.92 0.41 2.46
N MET A 209 -12.27 1.11 1.54
CA MET A 209 -12.65 2.47 1.24
C MET A 209 -14.04 2.52 0.61
N VAL A 210 -14.72 3.65 0.82
CA VAL A 210 -15.95 4.00 0.12
C VAL A 210 -15.55 5.01 -0.95
N SER A 211 -15.89 4.73 -2.21
CA SER A 211 -15.52 5.61 -3.31
C SER A 211 -16.10 7.00 -3.04
N PRO A 212 -15.32 8.08 -3.20
CA PRO A 212 -15.88 9.41 -3.13
C PRO A 212 -16.98 9.57 -4.18
N VAL A 213 -17.99 10.37 -3.86
CA VAL A 213 -19.01 10.77 -4.83
C VAL A 213 -18.48 11.98 -5.58
N ASP A 214 -18.72 12.04 -6.89
CA ASP A 214 -18.35 13.20 -7.70
C ASP A 214 -19.18 14.42 -7.26
N ARG A 215 -18.54 15.34 -6.54
CA ARG A 215 -19.23 16.53 -6.01
C ARG A 215 -19.60 17.51 -7.10
N CYS A 216 -19.04 17.39 -8.31
CA CYS A 216 -19.50 18.18 -9.45
C CYS A 216 -20.93 17.82 -9.90
N LEU A 217 -21.47 16.67 -9.47
CA LEU A 217 -22.85 16.29 -9.74
C LEU A 217 -23.86 17.01 -8.84
N GLU A 218 -23.40 17.59 -7.73
CA GLU A 218 -24.22 18.34 -6.77
C GLU A 218 -23.87 19.83 -6.87
N ASP A 219 -24.81 20.66 -7.33
CA ASP A 219 -24.66 22.12 -7.49
C ASP A 219 -23.34 22.56 -8.19
N ASN A 220 -22.90 21.78 -9.20
CA ASN A 220 -21.63 21.98 -9.91
C ASN A 220 -20.41 22.09 -8.97
N GLY A 221 -20.43 21.43 -7.81
CA GLY A 221 -19.36 21.46 -6.82
C GLY A 221 -19.11 22.86 -6.23
N ASP A 222 -20.16 23.67 -6.08
CA ASP A 222 -20.13 25.08 -5.67
C ASP A 222 -19.37 26.00 -6.66
N CYS A 223 -19.05 25.52 -7.85
CA CYS A 223 -18.48 26.35 -8.91
C CYS A 223 -19.55 27.26 -9.53
N ASP A 224 -19.14 28.36 -10.15
CA ASP A 224 -20.04 29.17 -10.97
C ASP A 224 -20.78 28.27 -11.99
N PRO A 225 -22.08 28.46 -12.25
CA PRO A 225 -22.83 27.61 -13.16
C PRO A 225 -22.24 27.50 -14.57
N VAL A 226 -21.47 28.49 -15.05
CA VAL A 226 -20.78 28.41 -16.34
C VAL A 226 -19.34 27.88 -16.24
N ALA A 227 -18.80 27.73 -15.04
CA ALA A 227 -17.48 27.17 -14.83
C ALA A 227 -17.48 25.65 -15.07
N THR A 228 -16.36 25.16 -15.59
CA THR A 228 -16.11 23.72 -15.61
C THR A 228 -15.66 23.28 -14.22
N CYS A 229 -16.43 22.36 -13.62
CA CYS A 229 -16.09 21.70 -12.37
C CYS A 229 -15.28 20.43 -12.62
N LYS A 230 -14.24 20.21 -11.81
CA LYS A 230 -13.49 18.96 -11.75
C LYS A 230 -13.27 18.54 -10.30
N ASP A 231 -13.81 17.39 -9.91
CA ASP A 231 -13.58 16.80 -8.61
C ASP A 231 -12.17 16.15 -8.58
N LEU A 232 -11.28 16.74 -7.79
CA LEU A 232 -9.87 16.33 -7.75
C LEU A 232 -9.64 15.02 -6.97
N HIS A 233 -10.61 14.60 -6.17
CA HIS A 233 -10.52 13.37 -5.38
C HIS A 233 -11.15 12.19 -6.11
N TYR A 234 -12.24 12.46 -6.83
CA TYR A 234 -12.94 11.48 -7.66
C TYR A 234 -12.23 11.23 -8.99
N HIS A 235 -11.99 12.27 -9.83
CA HIS A 235 -11.45 12.07 -11.18
C HIS A 235 -9.97 11.64 -11.21
N ALA A 236 -9.23 11.86 -10.12
CA ALA A 236 -7.83 11.42 -10.04
C ALA A 236 -7.68 9.92 -9.72
N ASN A 237 -8.75 9.24 -9.27
CA ASN A 237 -8.71 7.85 -8.79
C ASN A 237 -7.65 7.61 -7.70
N THR A 238 -7.44 8.61 -6.83
CA THR A 238 -6.47 8.52 -5.71
C THR A 238 -7.00 9.13 -4.41
N ALA A 239 -8.30 9.43 -4.33
CA ALA A 239 -8.91 10.09 -3.16
C ALA A 239 -8.09 11.32 -2.70
N GLY A 240 -7.65 12.15 -3.65
CA GLY A 240 -6.91 13.37 -3.36
C GLY A 240 -5.42 13.19 -3.09
N VAL A 241 -4.92 11.97 -2.95
CA VAL A 241 -3.48 11.71 -2.75
C VAL A 241 -2.72 11.87 -4.06
N PHE A 242 -1.52 12.44 -3.99
CA PHE A 242 -0.59 12.51 -5.10
C PHE A 242 0.86 12.33 -4.63
N HIS A 243 1.70 11.88 -5.55
CA HIS A 243 3.13 11.79 -5.34
C HIS A 243 3.79 13.12 -5.70
N LEU A 244 4.69 13.59 -4.85
CA LEU A 244 5.46 14.81 -5.04
C LEU A 244 6.96 14.50 -5.00
N ARG A 245 7.66 14.90 -6.06
CA ARG A 245 9.12 14.79 -6.19
C ARG A 245 9.75 16.17 -6.14
N SER A 246 10.92 16.27 -5.49
CA SER A 246 11.70 17.50 -5.51
C SER A 246 12.12 17.90 -6.93
N PRO A 247 12.17 19.20 -7.26
CA PRO A 247 12.79 19.69 -8.49
C PRO A 247 14.23 19.20 -8.69
N ASP A 248 14.98 18.93 -7.60
CA ASP A 248 16.35 18.41 -7.64
C ASP A 248 16.44 16.91 -7.98
N GLY A 249 15.29 16.26 -8.17
CA GLY A 249 15.17 14.86 -8.56
C GLY A 249 14.66 13.96 -7.44
N LYS A 250 14.81 12.65 -7.67
CA LYS A 250 14.31 11.58 -6.81
C LYS A 250 15.08 11.54 -5.48
N TYR A 251 14.35 11.42 -4.38
CA TYR A 251 14.88 11.26 -3.01
C TYR A 251 15.79 12.41 -2.59
N LYS A 252 15.22 13.61 -2.57
CA LYS A 252 15.94 14.86 -2.25
C LYS A 252 15.26 15.69 -1.16
N MET A 253 14.26 15.15 -0.48
CA MET A 253 13.57 15.84 0.62
C MET A 253 13.69 15.04 1.90
N ASN A 254 14.12 15.72 2.96
CA ASN A 254 13.94 15.22 4.33
C ASN A 254 12.48 15.42 4.79
N PHE A 255 12.13 14.94 5.98
CA PHE A 255 10.74 14.99 6.45
C PHE A 255 10.16 16.41 6.50
N SER A 256 10.91 17.37 7.06
CA SER A 256 10.45 18.76 7.17
C SER A 256 10.34 19.45 5.81
N GLN A 257 11.24 19.14 4.87
CA GLN A 257 11.20 19.65 3.50
C GLN A 257 10.01 19.07 2.72
N ALA A 258 9.73 17.77 2.87
CA ALA A 258 8.59 17.13 2.26
C ALA A 258 7.26 17.72 2.75
N ASP A 259 7.13 17.94 4.07
CA ASP A 259 5.97 18.61 4.66
C ASP A 259 5.79 20.04 4.13
N ALA A 260 6.86 20.83 4.09
CA ALA A 260 6.84 22.17 3.51
C ALA A 260 6.49 22.17 2.01
N ALA A 261 6.98 21.19 1.25
CA ALA A 261 6.69 21.04 -0.17
C ALA A 261 5.23 20.68 -0.43
N CYS A 262 4.63 19.77 0.35
CA CYS A 262 3.19 19.51 0.25
C CYS A 262 2.37 20.78 0.56
N ARG A 263 2.74 21.56 1.59
CA ARG A 263 2.06 22.81 1.93
C ARG A 263 2.14 23.86 0.83
N ALA A 264 3.27 23.94 0.12
CA ALA A 264 3.43 24.84 -1.02
C ALA A 264 2.44 24.52 -2.17
N GLU A 265 2.03 23.26 -2.30
CA GLU A 265 1.03 22.77 -3.26
C GLU A 265 -0.42 22.83 -2.72
N GLY A 266 -0.67 23.48 -1.57
CA GLY A 266 -2.00 23.52 -0.94
C GLY A 266 -2.44 22.16 -0.38
N ALA A 267 -1.49 21.32 0.01
CA ALA A 267 -1.68 19.97 0.51
C ALA A 267 -0.99 19.77 1.87
N VAL A 268 -1.21 18.60 2.47
CA VAL A 268 -0.47 18.12 3.65
C VAL A 268 0.15 16.76 3.35
N LEU A 269 1.08 16.27 4.16
CA LEU A 269 1.53 14.88 4.02
C LEU A 269 0.33 13.94 4.21
N ALA A 270 0.18 12.97 3.31
CA ALA A 270 -0.90 12.01 3.36
C ALA A 270 -0.74 11.10 4.58
N SER A 271 -1.85 10.80 5.23
CA SER A 271 -1.89 9.79 6.29
C SER A 271 -1.75 8.39 5.71
N PHE A 272 -1.37 7.44 6.57
CA PHE A 272 -1.33 6.02 6.20
C PHE A 272 -2.68 5.53 5.66
N LYS A 273 -3.79 5.98 6.26
CA LYS A 273 -5.15 5.65 5.79
C LYS A 273 -5.40 6.25 4.40
N GLN A 274 -5.10 7.53 4.20
CA GLN A 274 -5.32 8.22 2.91
C GLN A 274 -4.52 7.56 1.77
N LEU A 275 -3.25 7.19 2.02
CA LEU A 275 -2.47 6.46 1.02
C LEU A 275 -3.05 5.05 0.76
N GLY A 276 -3.62 4.42 1.78
CA GLY A 276 -4.34 3.15 1.67
C GLY A 276 -5.59 3.27 0.81
N ASP A 277 -6.39 4.31 1.00
CA ASP A 277 -7.57 4.61 0.20
C ASP A 277 -7.17 4.89 -1.26
N ALA A 278 -6.08 5.65 -1.48
CA ALA A 278 -5.52 5.91 -2.81
C ALA A 278 -5.04 4.63 -3.51
N GLN A 279 -4.36 3.73 -2.77
CA GLN A 279 -3.97 2.42 -3.28
C GLN A 279 -5.20 1.60 -3.68
N GLN A 280 -6.26 1.64 -2.88
CA GLN A 280 -7.51 0.94 -3.17
C GLN A 280 -8.20 1.45 -4.44
N LEU A 281 -8.03 2.73 -4.77
CA LEU A 281 -8.55 3.36 -5.99
C LEU A 281 -7.65 3.20 -7.22
N GLY A 282 -6.45 2.62 -7.06
CA GLY A 282 -5.58 2.24 -8.18
C GLY A 282 -4.16 2.80 -8.13
N MET A 283 -3.81 3.58 -7.11
CA MET A 283 -2.45 4.11 -6.98
C MET A 283 -1.43 2.97 -6.80
N HIS A 284 -0.48 2.86 -7.74
CA HIS A 284 0.64 1.94 -7.69
C HIS A 284 1.91 2.70 -8.03
N LEU A 285 2.84 2.84 -7.07
CA LEU A 285 4.07 3.56 -7.30
C LEU A 285 5.21 3.00 -6.45
N CYS A 286 6.30 2.61 -7.10
CA CYS A 286 7.45 1.95 -6.48
C CYS A 286 8.52 2.96 -6.04
N VAL A 287 8.09 4.02 -5.35
CA VAL A 287 8.93 5.14 -4.97
C VAL A 287 8.63 5.49 -3.53
N ALA A 288 9.61 5.29 -2.64
CA ALA A 288 9.45 5.59 -1.22
C ALA A 288 9.22 7.09 -1.02
N GLY A 289 8.20 7.43 -0.23
CA GLY A 289 7.86 8.80 0.09
C GLY A 289 7.49 8.98 1.55
N TRP A 290 7.76 10.18 2.06
CA TRP A 290 7.30 10.63 3.37
C TRP A 290 5.78 10.69 3.43
N MET A 291 5.25 10.33 4.60
CA MET A 291 3.85 10.40 5.00
C MET A 291 3.73 11.07 6.36
N GLU A 292 2.50 11.36 6.77
CA GLU A 292 2.18 11.89 8.09
C GLU A 292 2.85 11.06 9.22
N GLY A 293 3.33 11.75 10.26
CA GLY A 293 3.95 11.10 11.42
C GLY A 293 5.38 10.59 11.20
N GLY A 294 6.04 11.00 10.11
CA GLY A 294 7.43 10.60 9.83
C GLY A 294 7.57 9.17 9.30
N LYS A 295 6.48 8.63 8.74
CA LYS A 295 6.48 7.30 8.11
C LYS A 295 7.00 7.40 6.69
N VAL A 296 7.64 6.34 6.22
CA VAL A 296 8.08 6.21 4.83
C VAL A 296 7.56 4.91 4.26
N GLY A 297 7.02 4.98 3.06
CA GLY A 297 6.51 3.81 2.37
C GLY A 297 6.03 4.14 0.98
N TYR A 298 5.35 3.20 0.35
CA TYR A 298 4.77 3.38 -0.98
C TYR A 298 3.62 2.39 -1.25
N PRO A 299 2.65 2.74 -2.13
CA PRO A 299 1.50 1.89 -2.42
C PRO A 299 1.77 0.92 -3.57
N THR A 300 1.26 -0.30 -3.42
CA THR A 300 1.33 -1.38 -4.42
C THR A 300 -0.07 -1.93 -4.70
N ARG A 301 -0.61 -1.65 -5.89
CA ARG A 301 -1.93 -2.17 -6.31
C ARG A 301 -1.94 -3.64 -6.74
N PHE A 302 -0.84 -4.13 -7.32
CA PHE A 302 -0.73 -5.47 -7.85
C PHE A 302 0.64 -6.07 -7.49
N PRO A 303 0.76 -7.40 -7.39
CA PRO A 303 2.02 -8.06 -7.04
C PRO A 303 3.12 -7.73 -8.05
N SER A 304 4.32 -7.39 -7.55
CA SER A 304 5.48 -7.16 -8.40
C SER A 304 6.78 -7.53 -7.67
N VAL A 305 7.58 -8.39 -8.29
CA VAL A 305 8.90 -8.79 -7.74
C VAL A 305 9.86 -7.60 -7.69
N LYS A 306 9.74 -6.65 -8.62
CA LYS A 306 10.58 -5.44 -8.68
C LYS A 306 10.10 -4.33 -7.74
N CYS A 307 8.98 -4.54 -7.06
CA CYS A 307 8.30 -3.50 -6.30
C CYS A 307 7.48 -4.09 -5.16
N GLY A 308 8.07 -4.05 -3.96
CA GLY A 308 7.40 -4.55 -2.76
C GLY A 308 7.43 -6.08 -2.62
N ASP A 309 8.30 -6.79 -3.35
CA ASP A 309 8.47 -8.24 -3.20
C ASP A 309 7.16 -9.03 -3.28
N ASN A 310 6.34 -8.73 -4.30
CA ASN A 310 4.99 -9.26 -4.50
C ASN A 310 3.94 -8.89 -3.42
N HIS A 311 4.26 -8.01 -2.47
CA HIS A 311 3.30 -7.46 -1.54
C HIS A 311 2.27 -6.59 -2.27
N VAL A 312 1.00 -6.72 -1.88
CA VAL A 312 -0.11 -5.86 -2.30
C VAL A 312 -0.62 -5.12 -1.08
N GLY A 313 -0.66 -3.79 -1.17
CA GLY A 313 -1.00 -2.91 -0.04
C GLY A 313 0.02 -1.78 0.10
N LEU A 314 0.27 -1.35 1.34
CA LEU A 314 1.26 -0.32 1.63
C LEU A 314 2.53 -0.97 2.14
N VAL A 315 3.63 -0.79 1.40
CA VAL A 315 4.96 -1.23 1.83
C VAL A 315 5.55 -0.13 2.70
N ILE A 316 5.70 -0.40 4.00
CA ILE A 316 6.19 0.56 4.99
C ILE A 316 7.60 0.18 5.42
N TYR A 317 8.48 1.17 5.53
CA TYR A 317 9.86 0.99 5.99
C TYR A 317 9.87 0.85 7.50
N LYS A 318 10.91 0.19 8.05
CA LYS A 318 11.02 -0.05 9.49
C LYS A 318 10.95 1.27 10.28
N GLU A 319 9.99 1.36 11.19
CA GLU A 319 9.81 2.51 12.07
C GLU A 319 10.70 2.37 13.34
N PRO A 320 11.21 3.48 13.91
CA PRO A 320 11.15 4.84 13.36
C PRO A 320 12.16 5.04 12.22
N VAL A 321 11.80 5.87 11.25
CA VAL A 321 12.71 6.29 10.17
C VAL A 321 13.46 7.54 10.59
N ASP A 322 14.76 7.61 10.31
CA ASP A 322 15.57 8.82 10.53
C ASP A 322 15.03 9.97 9.66
N GLN A 323 14.55 11.04 10.30
CA GLN A 323 13.94 12.20 9.66
C GLN A 323 14.89 12.99 8.75
N SER A 324 16.22 12.79 8.90
CA SER A 324 17.23 13.36 8.00
C SER A 324 17.38 12.60 6.68
N SER A 325 16.82 11.39 6.60
CA SER A 325 16.83 10.58 5.37
C SER A 325 16.13 11.30 4.22
N MET A 326 16.54 10.99 2.99
CA MET A 326 16.00 11.66 1.81
C MET A 326 15.05 10.75 1.05
N TYR A 327 13.82 11.22 0.83
CA TYR A 327 12.77 10.52 0.08
C TYR A 327 11.96 11.51 -0.78
N ASP A 328 10.99 10.99 -1.52
CA ASP A 328 9.94 11.81 -2.14
C ASP A 328 8.83 12.05 -1.09
N ALA A 329 7.67 12.57 -1.47
CA ALA A 329 6.55 12.78 -0.56
C ALA A 329 5.24 12.25 -1.15
N TYR A 330 4.34 11.77 -0.29
CA TYR A 330 2.94 11.55 -0.63
C TYR A 330 2.12 12.64 0.05
N CYS A 331 1.44 13.45 -0.74
CA CYS A 331 0.67 14.58 -0.28
C CYS A 331 -0.83 14.31 -0.47
N PHE A 332 -1.66 14.83 0.43
CA PHE A 332 -3.11 14.82 0.36
C PHE A 332 -3.63 16.23 0.12
N ARG A 333 -4.37 16.42 -0.97
CA ARG A 333 -4.96 17.73 -1.33
C ARG A 333 -6.03 18.13 -0.33
N LEU A 334 -5.95 19.38 0.13
CA LEU A 334 -7.02 19.98 0.96
C LEU A 334 -8.14 20.56 0.11
N LYS A 335 -7.84 20.96 -1.14
CA LYS A 335 -8.86 21.43 -2.07
C LYS A 335 -9.44 20.24 -2.81
N ASP A 336 -10.74 20.12 -2.73
CA ASP A 336 -11.43 18.94 -3.21
C ASP A 336 -12.02 19.16 -4.63
N VAL A 337 -12.42 20.39 -4.99
CA VAL A 337 -12.95 20.75 -6.32
C VAL A 337 -12.05 21.77 -7.02
N SER A 338 -11.92 21.67 -8.34
CA SER A 338 -11.33 22.70 -9.19
C SER A 338 -12.38 23.31 -10.11
N CYS A 339 -12.61 24.62 -9.96
CA CYS A 339 -13.47 25.40 -10.83
C CYS A 339 -12.61 26.19 -11.83
N VAL A 340 -12.94 26.14 -13.12
CA VAL A 340 -12.23 26.87 -14.16
C VAL A 340 -13.23 27.57 -15.07
N CYS A 341 -13.11 28.89 -15.22
CA CYS A 341 -13.95 29.63 -16.15
C CYS A 341 -13.65 29.23 -17.60
N PRO A 342 -14.66 29.24 -18.49
CA PRO A 342 -14.43 29.12 -19.93
C PRO A 342 -13.49 30.23 -20.42
N ALA A 343 -12.75 29.98 -21.51
CA ALA A 343 -11.74 30.90 -22.04
C ALA A 343 -12.26 32.33 -22.33
N ASP A 344 -13.56 32.46 -22.53
CA ASP A 344 -14.28 33.68 -22.86
C ASP A 344 -14.84 34.44 -21.65
N TYR A 345 -14.51 34.01 -20.43
CA TYR A 345 -14.97 34.59 -19.18
C TYR A 345 -13.79 34.99 -18.32
N ILE A 346 -13.99 35.94 -17.40
CA ILE A 346 -12.98 36.36 -16.41
C ILE A 346 -13.46 36.01 -15.00
N GLY A 347 -12.59 35.38 -14.22
CA GLY A 347 -12.91 34.99 -12.85
C GLY A 347 -11.99 33.88 -12.34
N ASN A 348 -12.29 33.37 -11.15
CA ASN A 348 -11.52 32.32 -10.49
C ASN A 348 -12.18 30.94 -10.58
N GLY A 349 -13.33 30.83 -11.26
CA GLY A 349 -14.12 29.60 -11.37
C GLY A 349 -15.27 29.53 -10.36
N ASP A 350 -15.13 30.13 -9.18
CA ASP A 350 -16.24 30.28 -8.21
C ASP A 350 -17.20 31.39 -8.67
N PHE A 351 -16.66 32.38 -9.39
CA PHE A 351 -17.42 33.29 -10.23
C PHE A 351 -16.80 33.34 -11.62
N CYS A 352 -17.63 33.49 -12.65
CA CYS A 352 -17.22 33.67 -14.04
C CYS A 352 -18.03 34.79 -14.71
N ASN A 353 -17.42 35.96 -14.83
CA ASN A 353 -18.04 37.13 -15.43
C ASN A 353 -17.79 37.18 -16.95
N GLY A 354 -18.85 37.40 -17.72
CA GLY A 354 -18.77 37.63 -19.15
C GLY A 354 -18.49 39.10 -19.50
N VAL A 355 -19.12 39.59 -20.56
CA VAL A 355 -19.10 41.01 -20.95
C VAL A 355 -19.93 41.88 -20.00
N LEU A 356 -19.71 43.19 -19.98
CA LEU A 356 -20.36 44.14 -19.06
C LEU A 356 -21.89 43.99 -19.01
N THR A 357 -22.55 43.81 -20.14
CA THR A 357 -24.01 43.61 -20.20
C THR A 357 -24.46 42.33 -19.51
N SER A 358 -23.70 41.24 -19.61
CA SER A 358 -23.99 40.00 -18.88
C SER A 358 -23.81 40.17 -17.38
N VAL A 359 -22.78 40.91 -16.94
CA VAL A 359 -22.56 41.20 -15.51
C VAL A 359 -23.69 42.08 -14.97
N LEU A 360 -24.11 43.09 -15.74
CA LEU A 360 -25.27 43.92 -15.40
C LEU A 360 -26.57 43.12 -15.25
N ALA A 361 -26.76 42.09 -16.06
CA ALA A 361 -27.93 41.22 -16.00
C ALA A 361 -27.93 40.33 -14.74
N SER A 362 -26.76 39.89 -14.28
CA SER A 362 -26.63 38.94 -13.16
C SER A 362 -26.72 39.59 -11.78
N TYR A 363 -26.36 40.87 -11.64
CA TYR A 363 -26.28 41.54 -10.34
C TYR A 363 -27.57 42.29 -10.00
N SER A 364 -28.24 41.87 -8.93
CA SER A 364 -29.51 42.45 -8.50
C SER A 364 -29.41 43.87 -7.92
N ASN A 365 -28.26 44.24 -7.35
CA ASN A 365 -28.05 45.52 -6.65
C ASN A 365 -28.08 46.77 -7.55
N PHE A 366 -27.99 46.60 -8.87
CA PHE A 366 -28.05 47.68 -9.84
C PHE A 366 -28.91 47.34 -11.07
N SER A 367 -29.91 46.48 -10.85
CA SER A 367 -30.89 46.09 -11.86
C SER A 367 -31.70 47.25 -12.45
N ILE A 368 -31.91 48.34 -11.70
CA ILE A 368 -32.61 49.54 -12.21
C ILE A 368 -31.82 50.17 -13.36
N PHE A 369 -30.50 50.33 -13.21
CA PHE A 369 -29.66 50.88 -14.25
C PHE A 369 -29.63 49.98 -15.49
N TYR A 370 -29.53 48.67 -15.29
CA TYR A 370 -29.59 47.70 -16.40
C TYR A 370 -30.91 47.78 -17.16
N LYS A 371 -32.04 47.88 -16.45
CA LYS A 371 -33.36 48.08 -17.07
C LYS A 371 -33.41 49.35 -17.92
N LEU A 372 -32.91 50.48 -17.41
CA LEU A 372 -32.86 51.74 -18.16
C LEU A 372 -32.01 51.64 -19.44
N LEU A 373 -30.89 50.90 -19.39
CA LEU A 373 -30.09 50.60 -20.59
C LEU A 373 -30.88 49.79 -21.62
N LEU A 374 -31.61 48.76 -21.19
CA LEU A 374 -32.45 47.95 -22.08
C LEU A 374 -33.60 48.76 -22.68
N ASP A 375 -34.29 49.57 -21.87
CA ASP A 375 -35.37 50.46 -22.32
C ASP A 375 -34.85 51.48 -23.35
N TYR A 376 -33.65 52.03 -23.15
CA TYR A 376 -33.00 52.93 -24.10
C TYR A 376 -32.61 52.21 -25.41
N SER A 377 -32.12 50.98 -25.30
CA SER A 377 -31.81 50.13 -26.45
C SER A 377 -33.04 49.74 -27.27
N GLY A 378 -34.19 49.56 -26.64
CA GLY A 378 -35.45 49.25 -27.32
C GLY A 378 -36.10 50.46 -27.99
N SER A 379 -35.79 51.67 -27.52
CA SER A 379 -36.43 52.91 -27.96
C SER A 379 -35.63 53.74 -28.97
N SER A 380 -34.32 53.48 -29.15
CA SER A 380 -33.46 54.30 -30.04
C SER A 380 -32.33 53.50 -30.71
N THR A 381 -31.89 53.98 -31.88
CA THR A 381 -30.73 53.43 -32.60
C THR A 381 -29.43 53.63 -31.84
N GLU A 382 -29.28 54.76 -31.15
CA GLU A 382 -28.12 55.11 -30.34
C GLU A 382 -28.03 54.20 -29.11
N GLY A 383 -29.16 53.92 -28.46
CA GLY A 383 -29.22 52.98 -27.33
C GLY A 383 -28.85 51.56 -27.74
N LYS A 384 -29.29 51.11 -28.92
CA LYS A 384 -28.89 49.81 -29.46
C LYS A 384 -27.37 49.75 -29.68
N GLN A 385 -26.79 50.79 -30.30
CA GLN A 385 -25.34 50.88 -30.49
C GLN A 385 -24.57 50.90 -29.16
N LEU A 386 -25.13 51.51 -28.12
CA LEU A 386 -24.53 51.54 -26.78
C LEU A 386 -24.47 50.15 -26.16
N VAL A 387 -25.59 49.42 -26.18
CA VAL A 387 -25.64 48.04 -25.64
C VAL A 387 -24.78 47.09 -26.48
N ASP A 388 -24.75 47.26 -27.80
CA ASP A 388 -23.86 46.51 -28.70
C ASP A 388 -22.38 46.77 -28.34
N PHE A 389 -22.02 48.03 -28.08
CA PHE A 389 -20.68 48.40 -27.61
C PHE A 389 -20.33 47.77 -26.25
N MET A 390 -21.26 47.80 -25.29
CA MET A 390 -21.06 47.19 -23.96
C MET A 390 -21.05 45.66 -24.00
N SER A 391 -21.56 45.05 -25.08
CA SER A 391 -21.53 43.61 -25.32
C SER A 391 -20.33 43.19 -26.18
N HIS A 392 -19.60 44.14 -26.78
CA HIS A 392 -18.48 43.85 -27.64
C HIS A 392 -17.20 43.58 -26.83
N ARG A 393 -16.55 42.44 -27.09
CA ARG A 393 -15.38 41.95 -26.32
C ARG A 393 -14.14 42.85 -26.41
N LYS A 394 -14.01 43.64 -27.48
CA LYS A 394 -12.87 44.55 -27.68
C LYS A 394 -13.04 45.91 -27.01
N SER A 395 -14.22 46.18 -26.47
CA SER A 395 -14.43 47.36 -25.64
C SER A 395 -13.59 47.20 -24.38
N GLU A 396 -12.99 48.29 -23.91
CA GLU A 396 -12.23 48.29 -22.67
C GLU A 396 -12.55 49.57 -21.92
N VAL A 397 -13.56 49.47 -21.05
CA VAL A 397 -14.13 50.65 -20.38
C VAL A 397 -14.23 50.47 -18.87
N THR A 398 -14.33 51.59 -18.18
CA THR A 398 -14.77 51.68 -16.80
C THR A 398 -16.24 52.09 -16.81
N LEU A 399 -17.09 51.26 -16.21
CA LEU A 399 -18.51 51.52 -16.07
C LEU A 399 -18.80 51.89 -14.61
N PHE A 400 -19.39 53.07 -14.40
CA PHE A 400 -19.84 53.52 -13.09
C PHE A 400 -21.34 53.25 -12.98
N VAL A 401 -21.74 52.26 -12.18
CA VAL A 401 -23.14 51.83 -12.08
C VAL A 401 -23.75 52.34 -10.79
N PRO A 402 -24.88 53.06 -10.82
CA PRO A 402 -25.56 53.46 -9.59
C PRO A 402 -26.23 52.29 -8.88
N HIS A 403 -26.01 52.20 -7.58
CA HIS A 403 -26.73 51.28 -6.71
C HIS A 403 -28.24 51.59 -6.73
N ASN A 404 -29.10 50.56 -6.68
CA ASN A 404 -30.55 50.72 -6.75
C ASN A 404 -31.11 51.69 -5.70
N ALA A 405 -30.57 51.66 -4.47
CA ALA A 405 -30.96 52.57 -3.39
C ALA A 405 -30.66 54.06 -3.66
N GLY A 406 -29.83 54.34 -4.66
CA GLY A 406 -29.45 55.69 -5.06
C GLY A 406 -30.43 56.40 -5.99
N PHE A 407 -31.43 55.69 -6.51
CA PHE A 407 -32.46 56.26 -7.38
C PHE A 407 -33.60 56.85 -6.55
N ALA A 408 -33.97 58.09 -6.84
CA ALA A 408 -35.20 58.67 -6.33
C ALA A 408 -36.43 57.97 -6.94
N PRO A 409 -37.60 57.99 -6.26
CA PRO A 409 -38.82 57.41 -6.80
C PRO A 409 -39.14 57.97 -8.19
N ASN A 410 -39.35 57.09 -9.17
CA ASN A 410 -39.61 57.43 -10.59
C ASN A 410 -38.49 58.22 -11.29
N GLN A 411 -37.27 58.20 -10.77
CA GLN A 411 -36.12 58.80 -11.46
C GLN A 411 -35.79 58.00 -12.72
N THR A 412 -35.73 58.70 -13.86
CA THR A 412 -35.25 58.15 -15.13
C THR A 412 -33.91 58.79 -15.51
N LEU A 413 -33.20 58.17 -16.43
CA LEU A 413 -31.96 58.69 -17.01
C LEU A 413 -32.16 58.86 -18.51
N SER A 414 -31.69 59.97 -19.06
CA SER A 414 -31.65 60.16 -20.51
C SER A 414 -30.57 59.29 -21.14
N GLY A 415 -30.63 59.05 -22.45
CA GLY A 415 -29.55 58.36 -23.17
C GLY A 415 -28.17 58.98 -22.94
N ARG A 416 -28.10 60.33 -22.85
CA ARG A 416 -26.88 61.06 -22.51
C ARG A 416 -26.37 60.73 -21.12
N ASP A 417 -27.27 60.64 -20.13
CA ASP A 417 -26.90 60.25 -18.77
C ASP A 417 -26.32 58.83 -18.76
N LEU A 418 -26.95 57.88 -19.47
CA LEU A 418 -26.46 56.50 -19.57
C LEU A 418 -25.06 56.43 -20.19
N GLU A 419 -24.80 57.16 -21.28
CA GLU A 419 -23.47 57.24 -21.88
C GLU A 419 -22.42 57.91 -20.98
N TYR A 420 -22.84 58.84 -20.12
CA TYR A 420 -21.95 59.53 -19.20
C TYR A 420 -21.43 58.64 -18.07
N HIS A 421 -22.10 57.54 -17.76
CA HIS A 421 -21.65 56.55 -16.79
C HIS A 421 -20.53 55.63 -17.32
N ILE A 422 -20.21 55.71 -18.62
CA ILE A 422 -19.26 54.82 -19.29
C ILE A 422 -18.03 55.65 -19.66
N SER A 423 -16.83 55.15 -19.39
CA SER A 423 -15.60 55.80 -19.86
C SER A 423 -15.45 55.71 -21.38
N ALA A 424 -14.55 56.52 -21.95
CA ALA A 424 -14.05 56.30 -23.30
C ALA A 424 -13.44 54.90 -23.45
N ASN A 425 -13.36 54.40 -24.67
CA ASN A 425 -12.74 53.11 -24.96
C ASN A 425 -11.25 53.12 -24.61
N HIS A 426 -10.68 51.98 -24.23
CA HIS A 426 -9.32 51.84 -23.71
C HIS A 426 -9.04 52.67 -22.44
N SER A 427 -10.07 52.90 -21.64
CA SER A 427 -9.98 53.64 -20.37
C SER A 427 -10.47 52.79 -19.19
N ARG A 428 -10.06 51.52 -19.13
CA ARG A 428 -10.23 50.67 -17.95
C ARG A 428 -9.38 51.19 -16.79
N ARG A 429 -10.00 51.37 -15.63
CA ARG A 429 -9.41 51.93 -14.41
C ARG A 429 -9.82 51.10 -13.20
N PRO A 430 -8.95 50.23 -12.66
CA PRO A 430 -9.22 49.59 -11.39
C PRO A 430 -9.20 50.61 -10.24
N PHE A 431 -9.79 50.26 -9.10
CA PHE A 431 -9.96 51.14 -7.96
C PHE A 431 -8.63 51.74 -7.51
N LYS A 432 -7.57 50.93 -7.46
CA LYS A 432 -6.22 51.38 -7.10
C LYS A 432 -5.67 52.49 -8.01
N ASP A 433 -6.07 52.50 -9.28
CA ASP A 433 -5.55 53.42 -10.30
C ASP A 433 -6.37 54.72 -10.38
N LEU A 434 -7.56 54.77 -9.75
CA LEU A 434 -8.36 55.99 -9.63
C LEU A 434 -7.65 57.01 -8.71
N LYS A 435 -6.83 57.89 -9.26
CA LYS A 435 -6.01 58.84 -8.49
C LYS A 435 -6.76 60.09 -8.10
N HIS A 436 -6.32 60.76 -7.02
CA HIS A 436 -6.88 62.04 -6.62
C HIS A 436 -6.69 63.08 -7.75
N GLN A 437 -7.75 63.81 -8.10
CA GLN A 437 -7.80 64.78 -9.20
C GLN A 437 -7.59 64.19 -10.59
N GLU A 438 -7.73 62.86 -10.74
CA GLU A 438 -7.74 62.24 -12.06
C GLU A 438 -9.00 62.63 -12.83
N VAL A 439 -8.82 62.81 -14.14
CA VAL A 439 -9.90 63.07 -15.10
C VAL A 439 -10.03 61.86 -16.01
N ILE A 440 -11.21 61.24 -15.99
CA ILE A 440 -11.56 60.14 -16.89
C ILE A 440 -12.53 60.70 -17.93
N VAL A 441 -12.20 60.57 -19.21
CA VAL A 441 -13.10 60.99 -20.29
C VAL A 441 -14.23 59.96 -20.40
N SER A 442 -15.49 60.41 -20.34
CA SER A 442 -16.66 59.56 -20.59
C SER A 442 -16.85 59.28 -22.08
N ARG A 443 -17.65 58.28 -22.42
CA ARG A 443 -18.06 57.98 -23.80
C ARG A 443 -18.78 59.16 -24.46
N LEU A 444 -19.55 59.91 -23.66
CA LEU A 444 -20.21 61.14 -24.09
C LEU A 444 -19.22 62.29 -24.39
N GLY A 445 -17.94 62.14 -24.05
CA GLY A 445 -16.89 63.14 -24.28
C GLY A 445 -16.71 64.16 -23.14
N PHE A 446 -17.46 64.02 -22.04
CA PHE A 446 -17.34 64.89 -20.86
C PHE A 446 -16.48 64.24 -19.77
N ASN A 447 -15.91 65.06 -18.89
CA ASN A 447 -14.99 64.63 -17.84
C ASN A 447 -15.70 64.05 -16.60
N LEU A 448 -15.26 62.89 -16.16
CA LEU A 448 -15.55 62.28 -14.87
C LEU A 448 -14.37 62.55 -13.94
N ASN A 449 -14.56 63.37 -12.92
CA ASN A 449 -13.50 63.76 -11.99
C ASN A 449 -13.48 62.84 -10.78
N VAL A 450 -12.31 62.28 -10.50
CA VAL A 450 -12.05 61.46 -9.30
C VAL A 450 -11.56 62.36 -8.17
N THR A 451 -12.23 62.31 -7.03
CA THR A 451 -11.79 62.98 -5.81
C THR A 451 -11.74 62.01 -4.64
N TYR A 452 -10.95 62.35 -3.62
CA TYR A 452 -10.84 61.54 -2.41
C TYR A 452 -11.69 62.17 -1.32
N GLY A 453 -12.30 61.31 -0.50
CA GLY A 453 -12.97 61.68 0.73
C GLY A 453 -11.99 62.16 1.80
N LYS A 454 -12.52 62.68 2.90
CA LYS A 454 -11.70 63.07 4.07
C LYS A 454 -10.85 61.86 4.51
N ASN A 455 -9.53 62.03 4.52
CA ASN A 455 -8.50 61.02 4.86
C ASN A 455 -8.22 59.94 3.80
N GLU A 456 -8.58 60.13 2.52
CA GLU A 456 -8.30 59.17 1.42
C GLU A 456 -8.97 57.79 1.55
N SER A 457 -9.86 57.61 2.52
CA SER A 457 -10.48 56.32 2.83
C SER A 457 -11.59 55.91 1.86
N PHE A 458 -12.12 56.84 1.08
CA PHE A 458 -13.11 56.56 0.02
C PHE A 458 -12.89 57.46 -1.18
N LYS A 459 -13.33 57.00 -2.35
CA LYS A 459 -13.20 57.71 -3.62
C LYS A 459 -14.58 58.13 -4.12
N LEU A 460 -14.63 59.30 -4.73
CA LEU A 460 -15.83 59.83 -5.37
C LEU A 460 -15.58 60.03 -6.86
N VAL A 461 -16.61 59.79 -7.66
CA VAL A 461 -16.63 60.09 -9.09
C VAL A 461 -17.72 61.13 -9.31
N ASN A 462 -17.33 62.33 -9.72
CA ASN A 462 -18.23 63.48 -9.85
C ASN A 462 -19.13 63.69 -8.62
N LYS A 463 -18.51 63.65 -7.42
CA LYS A 463 -19.16 63.80 -6.11
C LYS A 463 -20.10 62.65 -5.70
N ARG A 464 -20.10 61.52 -6.42
CA ARG A 464 -20.79 60.29 -6.00
C ARG A 464 -19.83 59.31 -5.36
N LEU A 465 -20.13 58.84 -4.15
CA LEU A 465 -19.35 57.85 -3.42
C LEU A 465 -19.28 56.51 -4.16
N LEU A 466 -18.10 55.89 -4.23
CA LEU A 466 -17.96 54.48 -4.61
C LEU A 466 -18.34 53.57 -3.43
N VAL A 467 -19.40 52.77 -3.61
CA VAL A 467 -19.91 51.83 -2.60
C VAL A 467 -19.52 50.37 -2.87
N GLY A 468 -19.01 50.11 -4.08
CA GLY A 468 -18.40 48.84 -4.49
C GLY A 468 -17.51 49.08 -5.70
N TRP A 469 -16.52 48.23 -5.95
CA TRP A 469 -15.54 48.45 -7.00
C TRP A 469 -14.89 47.17 -7.48
N ASP A 470 -14.15 47.27 -8.57
CA ASP A 470 -13.34 46.22 -9.17
C ASP A 470 -14.11 44.94 -9.55
N ILE A 471 -15.39 45.07 -9.89
CA ILE A 471 -16.15 43.95 -10.46
C ILE A 471 -15.66 43.74 -11.89
N PRO A 472 -14.96 42.63 -12.20
CA PRO A 472 -14.34 42.46 -13.50
C PRO A 472 -15.36 42.03 -14.55
N ALA A 473 -15.17 42.47 -15.78
CA ALA A 473 -15.86 41.94 -16.96
C ALA A 473 -14.82 41.75 -18.08
N VAL A 474 -15.12 40.88 -19.04
CA VAL A 474 -14.23 40.57 -20.18
C VAL A 474 -13.79 41.84 -20.91
N ASN A 475 -14.70 42.81 -21.04
CA ASN A 475 -14.52 44.03 -21.82
C ASN A 475 -14.53 45.30 -20.94
N GLY A 476 -14.19 45.18 -19.65
CA GLY A 476 -14.12 46.34 -18.78
C GLY A 476 -14.02 46.06 -17.29
N ILE A 477 -14.43 47.05 -16.50
CA ILE A 477 -14.55 46.95 -15.05
C ILE A 477 -15.73 47.79 -14.58
N ILE A 478 -16.44 47.30 -13.56
CA ILE A 478 -17.61 47.96 -12.99
C ILE A 478 -17.26 48.48 -11.60
N HIS A 479 -17.56 49.75 -11.38
CA HIS A 479 -17.57 50.39 -10.07
C HIS A 479 -18.99 50.80 -9.72
N ILE A 480 -19.41 50.52 -8.49
CA ILE A 480 -20.74 50.86 -8.01
C ILE A 480 -20.68 52.24 -7.33
N ILE A 481 -21.45 53.20 -7.84
CA ILE A 481 -21.62 54.53 -7.24
C ILE A 481 -22.91 54.59 -6.41
N GLU A 482 -22.95 55.44 -5.39
CA GLU A 482 -24.08 55.55 -4.47
C GLU A 482 -25.37 56.05 -5.12
N SER A 483 -25.29 56.81 -6.22
CA SER A 483 -26.43 57.39 -6.94
C SER A 483 -26.07 57.80 -8.37
N PRO A 484 -27.06 57.99 -9.27
CA PRO A 484 -26.80 58.26 -10.68
C PRO A 484 -26.02 59.56 -10.96
N LEU A 485 -25.21 59.52 -12.01
CA LEU A 485 -24.59 60.67 -12.65
C LEU A 485 -25.57 61.34 -13.62
N THR A 486 -25.46 62.66 -13.75
CA THR A 486 -26.22 63.45 -14.71
C THR A 486 -25.25 64.10 -15.68
N ALA A 487 -25.49 63.93 -16.98
CA ALA A 487 -24.66 64.47 -18.04
C ALA A 487 -24.70 66.01 -18.04
N PRO A 488 -23.57 66.68 -18.32
CA PRO A 488 -23.57 68.12 -18.51
C PRO A 488 -24.49 68.55 -19.69
N PRO A 489 -25.04 69.78 -19.64
CA PRO A 489 -25.85 70.33 -20.73
C PRO A 489 -25.11 70.28 -22.07
N ALA A 490 -25.84 70.06 -23.17
CA ALA A 490 -25.24 70.09 -24.50
C ALA A 490 -24.68 71.51 -24.80
N PRO A 491 -23.50 71.61 -25.43
CA PRO A 491 -22.98 72.91 -25.87
C PRO A 491 -23.95 73.53 -26.87
N VAL A 492 -24.37 74.78 -26.60
CA VAL A 492 -25.31 75.53 -27.43
C VAL A 492 -24.60 75.92 -28.73
N SER A 493 -25.03 75.36 -29.87
CA SER A 493 -24.57 75.79 -31.19
C SER A 493 -25.24 77.11 -31.55
N TYR A 494 -24.51 78.22 -31.44
CA TYR A 494 -24.91 79.49 -32.05
C TYR A 494 -24.66 79.44 -33.56
N ASN A 495 -25.61 78.91 -34.32
CA ASN A 495 -25.65 79.13 -35.76
C ASN A 495 -26.58 80.30 -36.08
N GLY A 496 -25.99 81.48 -36.25
CA GLY A 496 -26.65 82.67 -36.78
C GLY A 496 -25.70 83.50 -37.62
N LEU A 497 -25.98 83.55 -38.93
CA LEU A 497 -25.58 84.57 -39.92
C LEU A 497 -24.09 84.64 -40.34
N SER A 498 -23.79 84.16 -41.56
CA SER A 498 -23.36 85.01 -42.70
C SER A 498 -22.46 84.27 -43.72
N GLN A 499 -22.91 84.31 -44.98
CA GLN A 499 -22.16 84.41 -46.25
C GLN A 499 -21.09 83.38 -46.63
N SER A 500 -21.44 82.63 -47.68
CA SER A 500 -20.65 82.38 -48.90
C SER A 500 -19.25 83.02 -48.95
N CYS A 501 -18.22 82.16 -48.96
CA CYS A 501 -17.04 82.34 -49.81
C CYS A 501 -16.53 80.95 -50.25
N HIS A 502 -16.71 80.65 -51.53
CA HIS A 502 -15.86 79.69 -52.23
C HIS A 502 -14.42 80.16 -52.17
N HIS A 503 -13.48 79.29 -51.76
CA HIS A 503 -12.15 79.20 -52.39
C HIS A 503 -11.52 77.83 -52.10
N ALA A 504 -11.11 77.16 -53.17
CA ALA A 504 -10.32 75.95 -53.16
C ALA A 504 -8.87 76.25 -52.74
N ALA A 505 -8.24 75.35 -51.98
CA ALA A 505 -6.81 75.36 -51.77
C ALA A 505 -6.24 73.93 -51.85
N ARG A 506 -5.24 73.80 -52.73
CA ARG A 506 -4.53 72.60 -53.15
C ARG A 506 -3.63 72.04 -52.04
N PHE A 507 -3.53 70.72 -51.99
CA PHE A 507 -2.47 69.99 -51.30
C PHE A 507 -1.10 70.28 -51.95
N PHE A 508 -0.13 70.73 -51.15
CA PHE A 508 1.30 70.63 -51.48
C PHE A 508 1.89 69.50 -50.64
N ILE A 509 2.33 68.44 -51.30
CA ILE A 509 3.16 67.38 -50.72
C ILE A 509 4.61 67.73 -51.04
N GLY A 510 5.41 68.02 -50.01
CA GLY A 510 6.86 68.10 -50.11
C GLY A 510 7.49 66.79 -49.65
N VAL A 511 8.02 66.00 -50.59
CA VAL A 511 8.87 64.84 -50.32
C VAL A 511 10.33 65.27 -50.44
N HIS A 512 11.10 65.08 -49.38
CA HIS A 512 12.56 65.13 -49.38
C HIS A 512 13.09 63.70 -49.57
N SER A 513 13.86 63.48 -50.65
CA SER A 513 14.67 62.28 -50.88
C SER A 513 16.10 62.47 -50.34
N PRO A 514 16.79 61.39 -49.92
CA PRO A 514 18.23 61.34 -49.95
C PRO A 514 18.76 60.30 -50.95
N LYS A 515 19.70 60.79 -51.78
CA LYS A 515 20.68 60.13 -52.65
C LYS A 515 20.21 59.35 -53.86
#